data_AF-A0AAD1D3C4-F1
#
_entry.id   AF-A0AAD1D3C4-F1
#
_cell.length_a   1.000
_cell.length_b   1.000
_cell.length_c   1.000
_cell.angle_alpha   90.00
_cell.angle_beta   90.00
_cell.angle_gamma   90.00
#
_symmetry.space_group_name_H-M   'P 1'
#
loop_
_entity.id
_entity.type
_entity.pdbx_description
1 polymer ?
#
loop_
_entity_poly.entity_id
_entity_poly.type
_entity_poly.pdbx_seq_one_letter_code
_entity_poly.pdbx_strand_id
1 'polypeptide(L)'
;MSTAALVAIALMLAPTVATGEPPVVPEAVLDGDPETLEPPVQSAGPAAENAPDPSLLALQPATTRLFHALKSGGGDEELEKLVSAAVIELDVNCPRVREYQVFRSSARARTLKVKCTERPLYAITVGASGEGFVSGGDGTIDQMRLADGPIKAVMGLRVEEYLAHEQAEAREGQSAEGEALSDNTVVTPREVETHVGRRWLAGLALAVGLAAAGAVFWLMLRERRRQRRVYSRWRGLDTAAKDQLVEEAEEVYPNLYRHPEGVFIARGRRGKRRLFSSLVLAYLYASRGIKLFEIR
;
A
#
# COMPACT_ATOMS: atom_id res chain seq x y z
N MET A 1 3.60 -19.41 -31.84
CA MET A 1 4.53 -18.35 -31.38
C MET A 1 3.99 -17.81 -30.06
N SER A 2 4.72 -18.05 -28.96
CA SER A 2 4.23 -17.95 -27.58
C SER A 2 4.10 -16.53 -27.05
N THR A 3 3.05 -16.32 -26.26
CA THR A 3 2.58 -15.12 -25.57
C THR A 3 3.42 -14.75 -24.32
N ALA A 4 4.75 -14.90 -24.38
CA ALA A 4 5.62 -14.75 -23.20
C ALA A 4 6.54 -13.52 -23.20
N ALA A 5 6.45 -12.61 -24.19
CA ALA A 5 7.49 -11.60 -24.43
C ALA A 5 7.14 -10.13 -24.10
N LEU A 6 6.07 -9.84 -23.33
CA LEU A 6 5.57 -8.46 -23.17
C LEU A 6 5.61 -7.86 -21.75
N VAL A 7 6.22 -8.53 -20.77
CA VAL A 7 6.19 -8.06 -19.36
C VAL A 7 7.54 -7.46 -18.88
N ALA A 8 8.59 -7.48 -19.69
CA ALA A 8 9.95 -7.17 -19.21
C ALA A 8 10.42 -5.68 -19.28
N ILE A 9 9.56 -4.68 -19.52
CA ILE A 9 10.01 -3.27 -19.73
C ILE A 9 9.45 -2.28 -18.70
N ALA A 10 9.04 -2.74 -17.50
CA ALA A 10 8.46 -1.86 -16.47
C ALA A 10 9.34 -1.59 -15.23
N LEU A 11 10.58 -2.12 -15.17
CA LEU A 11 11.54 -1.78 -14.12
C LEU A 11 12.75 -1.10 -14.77
N MET A 12 12.91 0.22 -14.62
CA MET A 12 14.20 0.96 -14.57
C MET A 12 13.94 2.48 -14.55
N LEU A 13 13.29 3.02 -13.51
CA LEU A 13 13.28 4.46 -13.25
C LEU A 13 13.21 4.69 -11.73
N ALA A 14 14.35 4.58 -11.08
CA ALA A 14 14.58 5.13 -9.74
C ALA A 14 15.09 6.57 -9.91
N PRO A 15 14.54 7.57 -9.20
CA PRO A 15 15.05 8.93 -9.25
C PRO A 15 16.33 9.04 -8.42
N THR A 16 17.43 9.42 -9.08
CA THR A 16 18.64 9.94 -8.43
C THR A 16 18.34 11.31 -7.82
N VAL A 17 18.33 11.38 -6.49
CA VAL A 17 18.23 12.63 -5.73
C VAL A 17 19.57 13.36 -5.86
N ALA A 18 19.55 14.49 -6.55
CA ALA A 18 20.68 15.41 -6.64
C ALA A 18 20.86 16.14 -5.30
N THR A 19 22.03 15.98 -4.69
CA THR A 19 22.53 16.79 -3.58
C THR A 19 22.86 18.19 -4.09
N GLY A 20 21.96 19.15 -3.87
CA GLY A 20 22.21 20.57 -4.05
C GLY A 20 22.66 21.20 -2.73
N GLU A 21 23.85 21.81 -2.74
CA GLU A 21 24.35 22.67 -1.66
C GLU A 21 23.39 23.84 -1.40
N PRO A 22 23.15 24.21 -0.13
CA PRO A 22 22.36 25.38 0.21
C PRO A 22 23.15 26.68 -0.03
N PRO A 23 22.52 27.75 -0.53
CA PRO A 23 23.17 29.05 -0.67
C PRO A 23 23.40 29.73 0.68
N VAL A 24 24.61 30.28 0.83
CA VAL A 24 25.07 31.13 1.94
C VAL A 24 24.28 32.44 1.95
N VAL A 25 23.59 32.72 3.05
CA VAL A 25 22.94 34.02 3.31
C VAL A 25 23.93 34.89 4.10
N PRO A 26 24.18 36.15 3.69
CA PRO A 26 25.09 37.03 4.42
C PRO A 26 24.47 37.52 5.74
N GLU A 27 25.29 37.53 6.79
CA GLU A 27 25.01 38.14 8.09
C GLU A 27 24.73 39.64 7.94
N ALA A 28 23.52 40.04 8.33
CA ALA A 28 23.21 41.44 8.58
C ALA A 28 23.58 41.76 10.04
N VAL A 29 24.64 42.53 10.19
CA VAL A 29 25.02 43.26 11.39
C VAL A 29 23.90 44.25 11.73
N LEU A 30 23.38 44.19 12.95
CA LEU A 30 22.52 45.22 13.51
C LEU A 30 22.89 45.42 14.98
N ASP A 31 23.69 46.44 15.20
CA ASP A 31 23.89 47.11 16.50
C ASP A 31 22.59 47.76 16.94
N GLY A 32 22.24 47.60 18.23
CA GLY A 32 21.06 48.21 18.84
C GLY A 32 20.92 47.86 20.32
N ASP A 33 21.50 48.74 21.13
CA ASP A 33 21.51 48.98 22.60
C ASP A 33 20.66 48.18 23.62
N PRO A 34 21.14 48.13 24.89
CA PRO A 34 20.63 47.30 25.98
C PRO A 34 19.52 47.98 26.80
N GLU A 35 18.98 47.22 27.75
CA GLU A 35 17.96 47.56 28.75
C GLU A 35 16.53 47.15 28.37
N THR A 36 16.09 46.00 28.88
CA THR A 36 15.01 45.96 29.90
C THR A 36 15.08 44.60 30.61
N LEU A 37 15.26 44.63 31.92
CA LEU A 37 15.19 43.49 32.83
C LEU A 37 13.73 43.03 32.97
N GLU A 38 13.42 41.81 32.54
CA GLU A 38 12.25 41.06 33.02
C GLU A 38 12.69 39.65 33.49
N PRO A 39 12.13 39.15 34.62
CA PRO A 39 12.59 37.94 35.28
C PRO A 39 12.24 36.66 34.51
N PRO A 40 12.93 35.53 34.78
CA PRO A 40 12.78 34.31 34.00
C PRO A 40 11.39 33.69 34.21
N VAL A 41 10.56 33.73 33.18
CA VAL A 41 9.43 32.83 33.05
C VAL A 41 10.01 31.43 32.88
N GLN A 42 9.81 30.60 33.90
CA GLN A 42 10.08 29.17 33.86
C GLN A 42 9.44 28.59 32.61
N SER A 43 10.27 28.27 31.61
CA SER A 43 9.87 27.45 30.49
C SER A 43 9.53 26.08 31.05
N ALA A 44 8.23 25.83 31.24
CA ALA A 44 7.69 24.49 31.35
C ALA A 44 8.30 23.65 30.22
N GLY A 45 8.93 22.54 30.60
CA GLY A 45 9.59 21.63 29.67
C GLY A 45 8.65 21.18 28.54
N PRO A 46 9.21 20.73 27.41
CA PRO A 46 8.39 20.19 26.33
C PRO A 46 7.49 19.11 26.89
N ALA A 47 6.18 19.30 26.70
CA ALA A 47 5.15 18.35 27.07
C ALA A 47 5.60 16.95 26.66
N ALA A 48 5.82 16.09 27.65
CA ALA A 48 5.91 14.67 27.45
C ALA A 48 4.65 14.27 26.70
N GLU A 49 4.81 14.01 25.40
CA GLU A 49 3.81 13.40 24.53
C GLU A 49 3.29 12.18 25.30
N ASN A 50 2.03 12.26 25.76
CA ASN A 50 1.38 11.25 26.59
C ASN A 50 1.58 9.87 25.98
N ALA A 51 2.59 9.14 26.47
CA ALA A 51 2.76 7.75 26.15
C ALA A 51 1.54 7.03 26.75
N PRO A 52 0.76 6.30 25.94
CA PRO A 52 -0.45 5.63 26.44
C PRO A 52 -0.08 4.67 27.57
N ASP A 53 -0.87 4.68 28.66
CA ASP A 53 -0.63 3.85 29.83
C ASP A 53 -0.49 2.36 29.42
N PRO A 54 0.59 1.67 29.83
CA PRO A 54 0.89 0.31 29.41
C PRO A 54 -0.20 -0.70 29.81
N SER A 55 -0.88 -0.44 30.92
CA SER A 55 -1.98 -1.27 31.43
C SER A 55 -3.23 -1.22 30.54
N LEU A 56 -3.48 -0.09 29.86
CA LEU A 56 -4.61 0.07 28.94
C LEU A 56 -4.29 -0.51 27.56
N LEU A 57 -3.03 -0.46 27.14
CA LEU A 57 -2.57 -1.10 25.90
C LEU A 57 -2.77 -2.61 25.92
N ALA A 58 -2.61 -3.28 27.07
CA ALA A 58 -2.79 -4.73 27.18
C ALA A 58 -4.21 -5.22 26.81
N LEU A 59 -5.22 -4.37 26.96
CA LEU A 59 -6.63 -4.65 26.64
C LEU A 59 -6.97 -4.33 25.17
N GLN A 60 -6.06 -3.73 24.42
CA GLN A 60 -6.28 -3.35 23.03
C GLN A 60 -6.02 -4.51 22.06
N PRO A 61 -6.64 -4.47 20.86
CA PRO A 61 -6.36 -5.45 19.82
C PRO A 61 -4.85 -5.56 19.54
N ALA A 62 -4.41 -6.76 19.17
CA ALA A 62 -3.00 -7.06 18.93
C ALA A 62 -2.42 -6.18 17.82
N THR A 63 -3.22 -5.80 16.84
CA THR A 63 -2.87 -4.82 15.79
C THR A 63 -2.49 -3.44 16.33
N THR A 64 -3.23 -2.93 17.33
CA THR A 64 -2.95 -1.63 17.97
C THR A 64 -1.70 -1.71 18.83
N ARG A 65 -1.58 -2.78 19.63
CA ARG A 65 -0.38 -3.06 20.42
C ARG A 65 0.87 -3.19 19.55
N LEU A 66 0.75 -3.87 18.41
CA LEU A 66 1.83 -4.01 17.44
C LEU A 66 2.26 -2.65 16.88
N PHE A 67 1.31 -1.77 16.52
CA PHE A 67 1.63 -0.42 16.07
C PHE A 67 2.46 0.36 17.11
N HIS A 68 2.01 0.34 18.38
CA HIS A 68 2.71 1.04 19.45
C HIS A 68 4.08 0.43 19.75
N ALA A 69 4.19 -0.89 19.81
CA ALA A 69 5.48 -1.59 19.99
C ALA A 69 6.47 -1.27 18.86
N LEU A 70 6.00 -1.17 17.62
CA LEU A 70 6.82 -0.75 16.48
C LEU A 70 7.18 0.73 16.51
N LYS A 71 6.36 1.59 17.14
CA LYS A 71 6.66 3.03 17.31
C LYS A 71 7.70 3.24 18.42
N SER A 72 7.57 2.54 19.54
CA SER A 72 8.45 2.67 20.70
C SER A 72 9.76 1.90 20.57
N GLY A 73 9.87 0.98 19.60
CA GLY A 73 11.03 0.10 19.47
C GLY A 73 11.04 -0.99 20.54
N GLY A 74 9.88 -1.61 20.78
CA GLY A 74 9.70 -2.70 21.74
C GLY A 74 10.66 -3.87 21.52
N GLY A 75 10.84 -4.66 22.57
CA GLY A 75 11.76 -5.81 22.55
C GLY A 75 11.38 -6.83 21.48
N ASP A 76 12.38 -7.50 20.92
CA ASP A 76 12.20 -8.45 19.81
C ASP A 76 11.20 -9.55 20.15
N GLU A 77 11.26 -10.11 21.36
CA GLU A 77 10.35 -11.17 21.82
C GLU A 77 8.88 -10.71 21.92
N GLU A 78 8.64 -9.47 22.35
CA GLU A 78 7.30 -8.91 22.43
C GLU A 78 6.75 -8.64 21.02
N LEU A 79 7.58 -8.11 20.12
CA LEU A 79 7.22 -7.91 18.72
C LEU A 79 6.90 -9.24 18.03
N GLU A 80 7.66 -10.30 18.28
CA GLU A 80 7.40 -11.64 17.73
C GLU A 80 6.01 -12.17 18.13
N LYS A 81 5.65 -12.04 19.41
CA LYS A 81 4.33 -12.40 19.95
C LYS A 81 3.22 -11.56 19.33
N LEU A 82 3.42 -10.24 19.24
CA LEU A 82 2.44 -9.30 18.69
C LEU A 82 2.24 -9.45 17.18
N VAL A 83 3.31 -9.73 16.42
CA VAL A 83 3.21 -10.03 14.98
C VAL A 83 2.40 -11.29 14.76
N SER A 84 2.68 -12.35 15.52
CA SER A 84 1.92 -13.61 15.41
C SER A 84 0.45 -13.42 15.78
N ALA A 85 0.16 -12.69 16.86
CA ALA A 85 -1.21 -12.38 17.26
C ALA A 85 -1.95 -11.50 16.23
N ALA A 86 -1.29 -10.50 15.65
CA ALA A 86 -1.89 -9.65 14.62
C ALA A 86 -2.20 -10.42 13.33
N VAL A 87 -1.38 -11.40 12.96
CA VAL A 87 -1.63 -12.29 11.81
C VAL A 87 -2.90 -13.12 12.02
N ILE A 88 -3.10 -13.66 13.23
CA ILE A 88 -4.29 -14.42 13.62
C ILE A 88 -5.52 -13.51 13.65
N GLU A 89 -5.41 -12.32 14.27
CA GLU A 89 -6.50 -11.34 14.36
C GLU A 89 -7.00 -10.89 12.97
N LEU A 90 -6.10 -10.79 11.99
CA LEU A 90 -6.41 -10.39 10.62
C LEU A 90 -6.87 -11.55 9.73
N ASP A 91 -7.13 -12.73 10.30
CA ASP A 91 -7.59 -13.94 9.60
C ASP A 91 -6.70 -14.31 8.39
N VAL A 92 -5.39 -14.11 8.55
CA VAL A 92 -4.43 -14.51 7.52
C VAL A 92 -4.16 -16.00 7.67
N ASN A 93 -4.31 -16.76 6.58
CA ASN A 93 -3.97 -18.18 6.54
C ASN A 93 -2.44 -18.39 6.58
N CYS A 94 -1.87 -18.18 7.76
CA CYS A 94 -0.45 -18.23 8.07
C CYS A 94 -0.26 -19.02 9.37
N PRO A 95 -0.15 -20.36 9.28
CA PRO A 95 -0.10 -21.22 10.47
C PRO A 95 1.13 -20.94 11.33
N ARG A 96 2.21 -20.45 10.72
CA ARG A 96 3.42 -20.05 11.46
C ARG A 96 4.19 -18.96 10.74
N VAL A 97 4.42 -17.85 11.42
CA VAL A 97 5.33 -16.77 10.98
C VAL A 97 6.78 -17.24 11.16
N ARG A 98 7.61 -17.09 10.13
CA ARG A 98 9.05 -17.40 10.17
C ARG A 98 9.90 -16.15 10.30
N GLU A 99 9.58 -15.14 9.51
CA GLU A 99 10.38 -13.93 9.40
C GLU A 99 9.44 -12.74 9.24
N TYR A 100 9.83 -11.59 9.78
CA TYR A 100 9.16 -10.32 9.51
C TYR A 100 10.19 -9.23 9.26
N GLN A 101 9.79 -8.23 8.48
CA GLN A 101 10.59 -7.07 8.16
C GLN A 101 9.71 -5.84 8.13
N VAL A 102 10.07 -4.81 8.90
CA VAL A 102 9.39 -3.52 8.86
C VAL A 102 9.85 -2.79 7.60
N PHE A 103 8.95 -2.62 6.62
CA PHE A 103 9.27 -2.06 5.31
C PHE A 103 8.97 -0.56 5.22
N ARG A 104 7.85 -0.11 5.81
CA ARG A 104 7.44 1.30 5.76
C ARG A 104 6.93 1.75 7.11
N SER A 105 7.41 2.92 7.53
CA SER A 105 7.15 3.48 8.84
C SER A 105 6.63 4.91 8.65
N SER A 106 5.37 5.17 9.01
CA SER A 106 4.78 6.52 8.99
C SER A 106 4.15 6.85 10.34
N ALA A 107 3.85 8.13 10.59
CA ALA A 107 3.25 8.56 11.85
C ALA A 107 1.89 7.90 12.16
N ARG A 108 1.16 7.46 11.13
CA ARG A 108 -0.19 6.89 11.25
C ARG A 108 -0.27 5.39 10.99
N ALA A 109 0.71 4.83 10.28
CA ALA A 109 0.70 3.42 9.89
C ALA A 109 2.12 2.84 9.81
N ARG A 110 2.23 1.56 10.17
CA ARG A 110 3.43 0.75 10.00
C ARG A 110 3.10 -0.43 9.09
N THR A 111 3.94 -0.68 8.10
CA THR A 111 3.79 -1.81 7.16
C THR A 111 4.93 -2.78 7.34
N LEU A 112 4.58 -4.05 7.56
CA LEU A 112 5.48 -5.17 7.72
C LEU A 112 5.31 -6.14 6.56
N LYS A 113 6.44 -6.64 6.04
CA LYS A 113 6.49 -7.86 5.25
C LYS A 113 6.55 -9.02 6.24
N VAL A 114 5.69 -10.02 6.07
CA VAL A 114 5.61 -11.20 6.94
C VAL A 114 5.69 -12.44 6.07
N LYS A 115 6.64 -13.32 6.39
CA LYS A 115 6.88 -14.58 5.68
C LYS A 115 6.39 -15.74 6.53
N CYS A 116 5.45 -16.47 5.97
CA CYS A 116 4.83 -17.62 6.61
C CYS A 116 5.53 -18.92 6.19
N THR A 117 5.38 -19.96 7.00
CA THR A 117 5.92 -21.29 6.70
C THR A 117 5.15 -21.88 5.52
N GLU A 118 5.86 -22.30 4.46
CA GLU A 118 5.28 -22.92 3.24
C GLU A 118 4.27 -22.06 2.47
N ARG A 119 4.24 -20.75 2.73
CA ARG A 119 3.28 -19.81 2.13
C ARG A 119 3.99 -18.58 1.56
N PRO A 120 3.37 -17.91 0.56
CA PRO A 120 3.88 -16.68 0.00
C PRO A 120 3.91 -15.54 1.02
N LEU A 121 4.65 -14.49 0.68
CA LEU A 121 4.87 -13.34 1.53
C LEU A 121 3.64 -12.41 1.59
N TYR A 122 3.33 -11.93 2.79
CA TYR A 122 2.24 -11.00 3.05
C TYR A 122 2.78 -9.63 3.43
N ALA A 123 2.05 -8.58 3.08
CA ALA A 123 2.27 -7.22 3.56
C ALA A 123 1.11 -6.85 4.49
N ILE A 124 1.43 -6.70 5.78
CA ILE A 124 0.50 -6.35 6.84
C ILE A 124 0.74 -4.89 7.21
N THR A 125 -0.28 -4.05 7.09
CA THR A 125 -0.24 -2.66 7.52
C THR A 125 -1.12 -2.48 8.74
N VAL A 126 -0.53 -2.02 9.84
CA VAL A 126 -1.23 -1.70 11.08
C VAL A 126 -1.24 -0.19 11.29
N GLY A 127 -2.40 0.34 11.66
CA GLY A 127 -2.61 1.75 11.94
C GLY A 127 -2.68 2.07 13.43
N ALA A 128 -2.62 3.36 13.75
CA ALA A 128 -2.63 3.84 15.13
C ALA A 128 -3.96 3.61 15.86
N SER A 129 -5.08 3.48 15.12
CA SER A 129 -6.40 3.20 15.70
C SER A 129 -6.76 1.71 15.69
N GLY A 130 -5.82 0.82 15.35
CA GLY A 130 -6.05 -0.63 15.32
C GLY A 130 -6.59 -1.16 14.00
N GLU A 131 -6.73 -0.32 12.98
CA GLU A 131 -7.00 -0.79 11.63
C GLU A 131 -5.83 -1.63 11.12
N GLY A 132 -6.15 -2.83 10.61
CA GLY A 132 -5.18 -3.72 9.99
C GLY A 132 -5.60 -4.06 8.58
N PHE A 133 -4.65 -3.98 7.64
CA PHE A 133 -4.85 -4.34 6.25
C PHE A 133 -3.82 -5.38 5.84
N VAL A 134 -4.28 -6.42 5.16
CA VAL A 134 -3.43 -7.47 4.60
C VAL A 134 -3.48 -7.38 3.10
N SER A 135 -2.32 -7.42 2.47
CA SER A 135 -2.17 -7.55 1.02
C SER A 135 -1.12 -8.59 0.69
N GLY A 136 -1.25 -9.22 -0.48
CA GLY A 136 -0.36 -10.30 -0.93
C GLY A 136 -0.95 -11.69 -0.74
N GLY A 137 -0.07 -12.69 -0.64
CA GLY A 137 -0.48 -14.10 -0.63
C GLY A 137 -0.58 -14.76 -2.02
N ASP A 138 -0.34 -14.00 -3.08
CA ASP A 138 -0.40 -14.40 -4.49
C ASP A 138 0.94 -14.25 -5.22
N GLY A 139 2.00 -13.85 -4.49
CA GLY A 139 3.34 -13.61 -5.03
C GLY A 139 3.54 -12.20 -5.60
N THR A 140 2.58 -11.29 -5.44
CA THR A 140 2.72 -9.89 -5.90
C THR A 140 3.60 -9.02 -5.00
N ILE A 141 3.85 -9.44 -3.76
CA ILE A 141 4.69 -8.69 -2.84
C ILE A 141 6.16 -8.98 -3.11
N ASP A 142 6.94 -7.91 -3.29
CA ASP A 142 8.39 -8.00 -3.42
C ASP A 142 9.02 -8.76 -2.24
N GLN A 143 10.04 -9.56 -2.56
CA GLN A 143 10.81 -10.30 -1.55
C GLN A 143 11.38 -9.36 -0.47
N MET A 144 11.67 -9.93 0.71
CA MET A 144 12.38 -9.19 1.76
C MET A 144 13.79 -8.87 1.28
N ARG A 145 14.16 -7.58 1.35
CA ARG A 145 15.48 -7.10 0.92
C ARG A 145 16.12 -6.38 2.09
N LEU A 146 17.39 -6.62 2.36
CA LEU A 146 18.10 -5.96 3.47
C LEU A 146 18.11 -4.42 3.35
N ALA A 147 17.93 -3.88 2.14
CA ALA A 147 17.79 -2.45 1.90
C ALA A 147 16.52 -1.82 2.52
N ASP A 148 15.47 -2.63 2.74
CA ASP A 148 14.20 -2.18 3.29
C ASP A 148 14.22 -2.09 4.82
N GLY A 149 15.15 -2.80 5.48
CA GLY A 149 15.27 -2.88 6.93
C GLY A 149 15.82 -4.22 7.41
N PRO A 150 16.04 -4.39 8.73
CA PRO A 150 16.48 -5.67 9.28
C PRO A 150 15.40 -6.73 9.12
N ILE A 151 15.80 -7.92 8.66
CA ILE A 151 14.93 -9.10 8.64
C ILE A 151 15.08 -9.79 9.98
N LYS A 152 13.99 -9.86 10.73
CA LYS A 152 13.94 -10.51 12.04
C LYS A 152 13.30 -11.88 11.89
N ALA A 153 13.98 -12.91 12.37
CA ALA A 153 13.42 -14.25 12.42
C ALA A 153 12.53 -14.35 13.66
N VAL A 154 11.31 -14.82 13.47
CA VAL A 154 10.44 -15.22 14.58
C VAL A 154 10.89 -16.62 14.97
N MET A 155 11.68 -16.71 16.04
CA MET A 155 12.09 -17.99 16.60
C MET A 155 10.91 -18.51 17.42
N GLY A 156 9.86 -18.94 16.72
CA GLY A 156 8.55 -19.17 17.32
C GLY A 156 8.59 -20.09 18.54
N LEU A 157 7.59 -19.91 19.40
CA LEU A 157 7.25 -20.80 20.52
C LEU A 157 7.40 -22.27 20.09
N ARG A 158 7.93 -23.10 21.01
CA ARG A 158 8.14 -24.52 20.73
C ARG A 158 6.80 -25.14 20.35
N VAL A 159 6.82 -26.06 19.39
CA VAL A 159 5.63 -26.80 18.90
C VAL A 159 4.81 -27.38 20.06
N GLU A 160 5.49 -27.70 21.17
CA GLU A 160 4.89 -28.16 22.42
C GLU A 160 3.92 -27.15 23.07
N GLU A 161 4.21 -25.85 23.07
CA GLU A 161 3.38 -24.82 23.72
C GLU A 161 2.12 -24.50 22.92
N TYR A 162 2.19 -24.57 21.58
CA TYR A 162 1.02 -24.38 20.72
C TYR A 162 0.08 -25.59 20.78
N LEU A 163 0.63 -26.82 20.73
CA LEU A 163 -0.16 -28.04 20.92
C LEU A 163 -0.74 -28.12 22.34
N ALA A 164 -0.04 -27.61 23.35
CA ALA A 164 -0.58 -27.52 24.70
C ALA A 164 -1.76 -26.54 24.79
N HIS A 165 -1.72 -25.42 24.06
CA HIS A 165 -2.84 -24.47 23.98
C HIS A 165 -4.04 -25.02 23.19
N GLU A 166 -3.83 -25.65 22.03
CA GLU A 166 -4.93 -26.32 21.30
C GLU A 166 -5.52 -27.47 22.12
N GLN A 167 -4.70 -28.24 22.85
CA GLN A 167 -5.20 -29.30 23.73
C GLN A 167 -5.91 -28.75 24.97
N ALA A 168 -5.54 -27.58 25.46
CA ALA A 168 -6.24 -26.90 26.55
C ALA A 168 -7.60 -26.39 26.07
N GLU A 169 -7.67 -25.72 24.92
CA GLU A 169 -8.93 -25.26 24.32
C GLU A 169 -9.84 -26.44 23.92
N ALA A 170 -9.27 -27.54 23.40
CA ALA A 170 -10.02 -28.75 23.10
C ALA A 170 -10.55 -29.45 24.36
N ARG A 171 -9.81 -29.40 25.48
CA ARG A 171 -10.26 -29.92 26.78
C ARG A 171 -11.31 -29.03 27.44
N GLU A 172 -11.22 -27.72 27.30
CA GLU A 172 -12.25 -26.79 27.77
C GLU A 172 -13.53 -26.93 26.94
N GLY A 173 -13.42 -27.10 25.62
CA GLY A 173 -14.55 -27.40 24.74
C GLY A 173 -15.23 -28.74 25.06
N GLN A 174 -14.46 -29.79 25.35
CA GLN A 174 -15.02 -31.11 25.73
C GLN A 174 -15.53 -31.19 27.17
N SER A 175 -15.00 -30.37 28.08
CA SER A 175 -15.48 -30.33 29.47
C SER A 175 -16.79 -29.55 29.61
N ALA A 176 -17.15 -28.71 28.63
CA ALA A 176 -18.45 -28.04 28.55
C ALA A 176 -19.58 -28.91 27.95
N GLU A 177 -19.26 -30.04 27.31
CA GLU A 177 -20.23 -30.99 26.73
C GLU A 177 -20.54 -32.20 27.65
N GLY A 178 -19.98 -32.23 28.87
CA GLY A 178 -20.10 -33.37 29.80
C GLY A 178 -21.34 -33.41 30.69
N GLU A 179 -22.25 -32.43 30.63
CA GLU A 179 -23.42 -32.36 31.52
C GLU A 179 -24.72 -32.10 30.76
N ALA A 180 -25.04 -33.00 29.83
CA ALA A 180 -26.40 -33.16 29.32
C ALA A 180 -26.72 -34.65 29.11
N LEU A 181 -27.42 -35.19 30.08
CA LEU A 181 -28.01 -36.52 30.13
C LEU A 181 -28.93 -36.75 28.92
N SER A 182 -28.60 -37.78 28.13
CA SER A 182 -29.45 -38.64 27.30
C SER A 182 -30.93 -38.24 27.13
N ASP A 183 -31.31 -37.80 25.92
CA ASP A 183 -32.62 -38.15 25.34
C ASP A 183 -32.46 -38.50 23.86
N ASN A 184 -32.71 -39.77 23.54
CA ASN A 184 -32.73 -40.28 22.18
C ASN A 184 -34.06 -39.87 21.53
N THR A 185 -34.13 -38.65 20.99
CA THR A 185 -35.19 -38.27 20.05
C THR A 185 -34.66 -38.29 18.63
N VAL A 186 -35.17 -39.25 17.87
CA VAL A 186 -35.03 -39.41 16.43
C VAL A 186 -35.23 -38.06 15.74
N VAL A 187 -34.13 -37.52 15.20
CA VAL A 187 -34.10 -36.33 14.35
C VAL A 187 -34.85 -36.66 13.06
N THR A 188 -36.08 -36.20 12.95
CA THR A 188 -36.63 -35.84 11.64
C THR A 188 -36.06 -34.47 11.28
N PRO A 189 -35.43 -34.30 10.10
CA PRO A 189 -34.94 -32.99 9.69
C PRO A 189 -36.16 -32.13 9.39
N ARG A 190 -36.46 -31.20 10.30
CA ARG A 190 -37.42 -30.13 10.04
C ARG A 190 -36.73 -29.16 9.08
N GLU A 191 -37.03 -29.30 7.80
CA GLU A 191 -36.75 -28.27 6.77
C GLU A 191 -37.50 -26.99 7.13
N VAL A 192 -36.93 -26.21 8.06
CA VAL A 192 -37.41 -24.88 8.38
C VAL A 192 -36.75 -23.92 7.39
N GLU A 193 -37.51 -23.58 6.34
CA GLU A 193 -37.63 -22.27 5.69
C GLU A 193 -36.43 -21.28 5.75
N THR A 194 -35.19 -21.71 5.50
CA THR A 194 -34.03 -20.79 5.40
C THR A 194 -33.85 -20.19 4.00
N HIS A 195 -34.72 -20.50 3.04
CA HIS A 195 -34.56 -20.06 1.66
C HIS A 195 -34.88 -18.58 1.39
N VAL A 196 -35.66 -17.91 2.25
CA VAL A 196 -36.05 -16.51 2.01
C VAL A 196 -34.94 -15.54 2.42
N GLY A 197 -34.26 -15.77 3.56
CA GLY A 197 -33.19 -14.89 4.05
C GLY A 197 -31.92 -14.90 3.20
N ARG A 198 -31.54 -16.06 2.66
CA ARG A 198 -30.29 -16.21 1.87
C ARG A 198 -30.39 -15.58 0.48
N ARG A 199 -31.60 -15.50 -0.10
CA ARG A 199 -31.84 -14.83 -1.39
C ARG A 199 -31.68 -13.31 -1.30
N TRP A 200 -32.05 -12.72 -0.17
CA TRP A 200 -31.95 -11.27 0.02
C TRP A 200 -30.48 -10.82 0.16
N LEU A 201 -29.65 -11.59 0.86
CA LEU A 201 -28.20 -11.35 0.96
C LEU A 201 -27.49 -11.47 -0.39
N ALA A 202 -27.86 -12.47 -1.21
CA ALA A 202 -27.32 -12.60 -2.56
C ALA A 202 -27.70 -11.39 -3.45
N GLY A 203 -28.92 -10.87 -3.31
CA GLY A 203 -29.38 -9.67 -4.02
C GLY A 203 -28.58 -8.41 -3.63
N LEU A 204 -28.30 -8.23 -2.34
CA LEU A 204 -27.50 -7.09 -1.85
C LEU A 204 -26.06 -7.14 -2.35
N ALA A 205 -25.41 -8.31 -2.30
CA ALA A 205 -24.04 -8.45 -2.81
C ALA A 205 -23.94 -8.11 -4.31
N LEU A 206 -24.94 -8.51 -5.10
CA LEU A 206 -25.01 -8.21 -6.53
C LEU A 206 -25.23 -6.70 -6.78
N ALA A 207 -26.10 -6.06 -5.99
CA ALA A 207 -26.34 -4.62 -6.06
C ALA A 207 -25.08 -3.80 -5.73
N VAL A 208 -24.33 -4.19 -4.68
CA VAL A 208 -23.07 -3.54 -4.31
C VAL A 208 -22.01 -3.73 -5.40
N GLY A 209 -21.91 -4.94 -5.95
CA GLY A 209 -21.00 -5.22 -7.06
C GLY A 209 -21.30 -4.37 -8.30
N LEU A 210 -22.57 -4.21 -8.67
CA LEU A 210 -22.99 -3.36 -9.78
C LEU A 210 -22.73 -1.88 -9.51
N ALA A 211 -22.95 -1.41 -8.28
CA ALA A 211 -22.65 -0.03 -7.90
C ALA A 211 -21.15 0.28 -7.98
N ALA A 212 -20.30 -0.63 -7.50
CA ALA A 212 -18.85 -0.49 -7.59
C ALA A 212 -18.36 -0.51 -9.05
N ALA A 213 -18.86 -1.44 -9.87
CA ALA A 213 -18.55 -1.50 -11.28
C ALA A 213 -19.00 -0.23 -12.03
N GLY A 214 -20.19 0.28 -11.71
CA GLY A 214 -20.72 1.54 -12.26
C GLY A 214 -19.85 2.74 -11.88
N ALA A 215 -19.39 2.82 -10.63
CA ALA A 215 -18.51 3.89 -10.16
C ALA A 215 -17.15 3.89 -10.89
N VAL A 216 -16.53 2.72 -11.03
CA VAL A 216 -15.26 2.57 -11.77
C VAL A 216 -15.45 2.93 -13.25
N PHE A 217 -16.53 2.44 -13.87
CA PHE A 217 -16.86 2.76 -15.26
C PHE A 217 -17.11 4.26 -15.46
N TRP A 218 -17.79 4.91 -14.51
CA TRP A 218 -18.02 6.35 -14.53
C TRP A 218 -16.72 7.15 -14.37
N LEU A 219 -15.82 6.75 -13.48
CA LEU A 219 -14.50 7.37 -13.33
C LEU A 219 -13.68 7.23 -14.63
N MET A 220 -13.66 6.05 -15.24
CA MET A 220 -13.01 5.85 -16.55
C MET A 220 -13.60 6.72 -17.65
N LEU A 221 -14.93 6.84 -17.71
CA LEU A 221 -15.63 7.72 -18.66
C LEU A 221 -15.31 9.20 -18.42
N ARG A 222 -15.26 9.63 -17.15
CA ARG A 222 -14.93 11.00 -16.77
C ARG A 222 -13.50 11.34 -17.17
N GLU A 223 -12.55 10.45 -16.93
CA GLU A 223 -11.15 10.63 -17.30
C GLU A 223 -10.99 10.67 -18.83
N ARG A 224 -11.64 9.75 -19.55
CA ARG A 224 -11.69 9.78 -21.03
C ARG A 224 -12.29 11.07 -21.56
N ARG A 225 -13.35 11.61 -20.93
CA ARG A 225 -13.97 12.88 -21.35
C ARG A 225 -13.04 14.07 -21.10
N ARG A 226 -12.33 14.11 -19.97
CA ARG A 226 -11.31 15.13 -19.68
C ARG A 226 -10.18 15.09 -20.71
N GLN A 227 -9.64 13.90 -20.94
CA GLN A 227 -8.62 13.66 -21.95
C GLN A 227 -9.06 14.11 -23.34
N ARG A 228 -10.30 13.79 -23.76
CA ARG A 228 -10.82 14.25 -25.06
C ARG A 228 -10.83 15.78 -25.23
N ARG A 229 -11.11 16.54 -24.16
CA ARG A 229 -11.10 18.02 -24.21
C ARG A 229 -9.69 18.59 -24.34
N VAL A 230 -8.74 18.01 -23.61
CA VAL A 230 -7.32 18.38 -23.74
C VAL A 230 -6.85 18.03 -25.15
N TYR A 231 -7.07 16.79 -25.60
CA TYR A 231 -6.66 16.32 -26.93
C TYR A 231 -7.33 17.05 -28.10
N SER A 232 -8.50 17.66 -27.94
CA SER A 232 -9.08 18.49 -29.00
C SER A 232 -8.30 19.78 -29.26
N ARG A 233 -7.59 20.33 -28.26
CA ARG A 233 -6.75 21.52 -28.42
C ARG A 233 -5.49 21.23 -29.23
N TRP A 234 -5.05 19.97 -29.20
CA TRP A 234 -3.83 19.50 -29.85
C TRP A 234 -4.04 19.05 -31.31
N ARG A 235 -5.27 19.14 -31.82
CA ARG A 235 -5.59 18.79 -33.21
C ARG A 235 -5.25 19.94 -34.15
N GLY A 236 -4.72 19.61 -35.32
CA GLY A 236 -4.45 20.58 -36.38
C GLY A 236 -3.27 21.51 -36.11
N LEU A 237 -2.36 21.15 -35.19
CA LEU A 237 -1.19 21.99 -34.95
C LEU A 237 -0.26 22.05 -36.17
N ASP A 238 0.10 23.29 -36.52
CA ASP A 238 1.09 23.59 -37.54
C ASP A 238 2.49 23.10 -37.14
N THR A 239 3.37 23.01 -38.14
CA THR A 239 4.74 22.56 -37.94
C THR A 239 5.49 23.47 -36.96
N ALA A 240 5.34 24.79 -37.07
CA ALA A 240 5.98 25.72 -36.15
C ALA A 240 5.51 25.55 -34.69
N ALA A 241 4.21 25.34 -34.48
CA ALA A 241 3.66 25.10 -33.14
C ALA A 241 4.19 23.78 -32.55
N LYS A 242 4.37 22.74 -33.37
CA LYS A 242 5.00 21.48 -32.94
C LYS A 242 6.45 21.64 -32.54
N ASP A 243 7.16 22.60 -33.12
CA ASP A 243 8.57 22.84 -32.85
C ASP A 243 8.73 23.54 -31.50
N GLN A 244 7.93 24.57 -31.26
CA GLN A 244 7.85 25.25 -29.97
C GLN A 244 7.51 24.28 -28.83
N LEU A 245 6.60 23.34 -29.05
CA LEU A 245 6.24 22.34 -28.03
C LEU A 245 7.35 21.34 -27.74
N VAL A 246 8.25 21.09 -28.69
CA VAL A 246 9.43 20.25 -28.43
C VAL A 246 10.45 21.01 -27.59
N GLU A 247 10.57 22.32 -27.77
CA GLU A 247 11.43 23.18 -26.95
C GLU A 247 10.91 23.30 -25.51
N GLU A 248 9.59 23.35 -25.32
CA GLU A 248 8.94 23.40 -24.00
C GLU A 248 8.87 22.03 -23.29
N ALA A 249 9.10 20.93 -24.01
CA ALA A 249 8.95 19.58 -23.50
C ALA A 249 10.27 18.99 -22.98
N GLU A 250 10.15 18.10 -21.98
CA GLU A 250 11.28 17.37 -21.43
C GLU A 250 11.59 16.14 -22.29
N GLU A 251 12.85 15.94 -22.68
CA GLU A 251 13.27 14.73 -23.41
C GLU A 251 13.35 13.53 -22.45
N VAL A 252 12.46 12.55 -22.62
CA VAL A 252 12.40 11.34 -21.78
C VAL A 252 13.22 10.20 -22.39
N TYR A 253 13.25 10.12 -23.71
CA TYR A 253 14.03 9.15 -24.49
C TYR A 253 14.52 9.81 -25.78
N PRO A 254 15.57 9.26 -26.44
CA PRO A 254 16.05 9.79 -27.71
C PRO A 254 14.90 9.92 -28.72
N ASN A 255 14.65 11.15 -29.18
CA ASN A 255 13.55 11.49 -30.10
C ASN A 255 12.13 11.36 -29.50
N LEU A 256 11.99 11.39 -28.18
CA LEU A 256 10.71 11.30 -27.47
C LEU A 256 10.66 12.35 -26.34
N TYR A 257 9.73 13.28 -26.48
CA TYR A 257 9.54 14.40 -25.57
C TYR A 257 8.20 14.29 -24.85
N ARG A 258 8.16 14.70 -23.58
CA ARG A 258 6.96 14.74 -22.75
C ARG A 258 6.61 16.17 -22.39
N HIS A 259 5.41 16.59 -22.79
CA HIS A 259 4.88 17.90 -22.46
C HIS A 259 4.24 17.88 -21.05
N PRO A 260 4.31 18.98 -20.26
CA PRO A 260 3.69 19.06 -18.93
C PRO A 260 2.18 18.79 -18.93
N GLU A 261 1.49 19.09 -20.03
CA GLU A 261 0.06 18.77 -20.20
C GLU A 261 -0.24 17.27 -20.44
N GLY A 262 0.78 16.40 -20.37
CA GLY A 262 0.62 14.94 -20.45
C GLY A 262 0.57 14.36 -21.86
N VAL A 263 0.96 15.13 -22.88
CA VAL A 263 1.07 14.67 -24.27
C VAL A 263 2.51 14.25 -24.57
N PHE A 264 2.67 13.19 -25.36
CA PHE A 264 3.96 12.71 -25.82
C PHE A 264 4.21 13.13 -27.27
N ILE A 265 5.36 13.73 -27.54
CA ILE A 265 5.79 14.16 -28.87
C ILE A 265 6.92 13.24 -29.30
N ALA A 266 6.70 12.46 -30.37
CA ALA A 266 7.73 11.58 -30.92
C ALA A 266 8.23 12.10 -32.27
N ARG A 267 9.55 12.10 -32.44
CA ARG A 267 10.23 12.42 -33.70
C ARG A 267 10.60 11.11 -34.39
N GLY A 268 9.95 10.83 -35.51
CA GLY A 268 10.23 9.62 -36.28
C GLY A 268 11.56 9.73 -37.04
N ARG A 269 12.07 8.60 -37.56
CA ARG A 269 13.34 8.53 -38.33
C ARG A 269 13.45 9.52 -39.50
N ARG A 270 12.32 9.92 -40.09
CA ARG A 270 12.27 10.91 -41.19
C ARG A 270 12.16 12.37 -40.69
N GLY A 271 12.42 12.62 -39.40
CA GLY A 271 12.30 13.93 -38.77
C GLY A 271 10.86 14.41 -38.53
N LYS A 272 9.84 13.64 -38.92
CA LYS A 272 8.43 14.02 -38.73
C LYS A 272 8.04 13.89 -37.26
N ARG A 273 7.45 14.96 -36.72
CA ARG A 273 6.96 15.05 -35.34
C ARG A 273 5.48 14.70 -35.29
N ARG A 274 5.09 13.86 -34.32
CA ARG A 274 3.72 13.35 -34.14
C ARG A 274 3.38 13.35 -32.65
N LEU A 275 2.11 13.63 -32.36
CA LEU A 275 1.57 13.74 -31.00
C LEU A 275 0.80 12.46 -30.63
N PHE A 276 1.03 11.97 -29.42
CA PHE A 276 0.43 10.75 -28.90
C PHE A 276 -0.07 10.95 -27.47
N SER A 277 -1.16 10.26 -27.14
CA SER A 277 -1.73 10.23 -25.79
C SER A 277 -1.03 9.24 -24.85
N SER A 278 -0.17 8.38 -25.37
CA SER A 278 0.50 7.33 -24.62
C SER A 278 1.97 7.22 -24.99
N LEU A 279 2.81 7.03 -23.97
CA LEU A 279 4.25 6.82 -24.11
C LEU A 279 4.57 5.60 -24.99
N VAL A 280 3.83 4.50 -24.82
CA VAL A 280 4.07 3.25 -25.57
C VAL A 280 3.85 3.46 -27.06
N LEU A 281 2.80 4.18 -27.45
CA LEU A 281 2.50 4.49 -28.85
C LEU A 281 3.55 5.43 -29.44
N ALA A 282 3.95 6.44 -28.67
CA ALA A 282 4.98 7.38 -29.06
C ALA A 282 6.34 6.67 -29.26
N TYR A 283 6.70 5.75 -28.36
CA TYR A 283 7.89 4.91 -28.46
C TYR A 283 7.86 3.99 -29.68
N LEU A 284 6.72 3.35 -29.97
CA LEU A 284 6.54 2.53 -31.17
C LEU A 284 6.69 3.35 -32.46
N TYR A 285 6.23 4.60 -32.46
CA TYR A 285 6.42 5.50 -33.59
C TYR A 285 7.89 5.92 -33.75
N ALA A 286 8.57 6.30 -32.67
CA ALA A 286 9.98 6.68 -32.70
C ALA A 286 10.87 5.52 -33.18
N SER A 287 10.66 4.32 -32.62
CA SER A 287 11.52 3.16 -32.89
C SER A 287 11.19 2.44 -34.22
N ARG A 288 9.90 2.24 -34.53
CA ARG A 288 9.42 1.45 -35.68
C ARG A 288 8.67 2.25 -36.74
N GLY A 289 8.34 3.53 -36.51
CA GLY A 289 7.61 4.35 -37.46
C GLY A 289 6.11 4.02 -37.59
N ILE A 290 5.56 3.24 -36.65
CA ILE A 290 4.17 2.77 -36.67
C ILE A 290 3.22 3.92 -36.28
N LYS A 291 2.24 4.22 -37.13
CA LYS A 291 1.28 5.33 -36.93
C LYS A 291 -0.05 4.80 -36.38
N LEU A 292 -0.13 4.62 -35.07
CA LEU A 292 -1.35 4.19 -34.39
C LEU A 292 -1.83 5.26 -33.42
N PHE A 293 -3.12 5.58 -33.46
CA PHE A 293 -3.79 6.53 -32.55
C PHE A 293 -3.09 7.89 -32.42
N GLU A 294 -2.58 8.41 -33.54
CA GLU A 294 -2.04 9.77 -33.62
C GLU A 294 -3.14 10.80 -33.32
N ILE A 295 -2.79 11.81 -32.52
CA ILE A 295 -3.60 13.02 -32.36
C ILE A 295 -3.35 13.89 -33.60
N ARG A 296 -4.27 13.82 -34.57
CA ARG A 296 -4.25 14.64 -35.79
C ARG A 296 -4.83 16.01 -35.56
#